data_AF-A0A7J9XAJ6-F1
#
_entry.id   AF-A0A7J9XAJ6-F1
#
_cell.length_a   1.000
_cell.length_b   1.000
_cell.length_c   1.000
_cell.angle_alpha   90.00
_cell.angle_beta   90.00
_cell.angle_gamma   90.00
#
_symmetry.space_group_name_H-M   'P 1'
#
loop_
_entity.id
_entity.type
_entity.pdbx_description
1 polymer ?
#
loop_
_entity_poly.entity_id
_entity_poly.type
_entity_poly.pdbx_seq_one_letter_code
_entity_poly.pdbx_strand_id
1 'polypeptide(L)'
;MIIGLYTVLSHGNLVKKLIGLNLFQASVFLLYISFGKVVGGTAPIIEKGFEVYSNPLPHVLILTAIVVGVATTALGLALAVRIFNAYGTLEEDEAIAAEESDGAAAS
;
A
#
# COMPACT_ATOMS: atom_id res chain seq x y z
N MET A 1 -3.56 8.09 -7.69
CA MET A 1 -4.57 7.60 -6.73
C MET A 1 -5.62 6.74 -7.43
N ILE A 2 -6.43 7.31 -8.34
CA ILE A 2 -7.52 6.58 -9.02
C ILE A 2 -7.02 5.33 -9.77
N ILE A 3 -5.87 5.40 -10.44
CA ILE A 3 -5.28 4.24 -11.13
C ILE A 3 -4.96 3.09 -10.17
N GLY A 4 -4.41 3.41 -8.99
CA GLY A 4 -4.12 2.40 -7.96
C GLY A 4 -5.40 1.74 -7.44
N LEU A 5 -6.41 2.55 -7.12
CA LEU A 5 -7.73 2.06 -6.68
C LEU A 5 -8.41 1.20 -7.76
N TYR A 6 -8.39 1.64 -9.01
CA TYR A 6 -8.92 0.88 -10.13
C TYR A 6 -8.21 -0.47 -10.29
N THR A 7 -6.88 -0.50 -10.17
CA THR A 7 -6.10 -1.73 -10.28
C THR A 7 -6.52 -2.76 -9.23
N VAL A 8 -6.78 -2.31 -7.98
CA VAL A 8 -7.24 -3.17 -6.88
C VAL A 8 -8.63 -3.75 -7.14
N LEU A 9 -9.54 -2.95 -7.73
CA LEU A 9 -10.92 -3.36 -7.98
C LEU A 9 -11.09 -4.22 -9.24
N SER A 10 -10.25 -4.03 -10.26
CA SER A 10 -10.45 -4.63 -11.59
C SER A 10 -9.64 -5.88 -11.88
N HIS A 11 -8.70 -6.28 -11.01
CA HIS A 11 -7.87 -7.47 -11.24
C HIS A 11 -8.16 -8.55 -10.20
N GLY A 12 -8.42 -9.79 -10.63
CA GLY A 12 -8.57 -10.95 -9.73
C GLY A 12 -7.25 -11.45 -9.15
N ASN A 13 -6.14 -11.24 -9.85
CA ASN A 13 -4.82 -11.67 -9.41
C ASN A 13 -4.35 -10.95 -8.14
N LEU A 14 -4.05 -11.70 -7.09
CA LEU A 14 -3.65 -11.17 -5.77
C LEU A 14 -2.39 -10.29 -5.82
N VAL A 15 -1.41 -10.64 -6.66
CA VAL A 15 -0.16 -9.85 -6.80
C VAL A 15 -0.46 -8.50 -7.48
N LYS A 16 -1.30 -8.50 -8.52
CA LYS A 16 -1.71 -7.26 -9.20
C LYS A 16 -2.48 -6.33 -8.27
N LYS A 17 -3.34 -6.88 -7.40
CA LYS A 17 -4.02 -6.11 -6.35
C LYS A 17 -3.02 -5.45 -5.39
N LEU A 18 -2.01 -6.18 -4.92
CA LEU A 18 -0.97 -5.63 -4.04
C LEU A 18 -0.15 -4.51 -4.70
N ILE A 19 0.16 -4.63 -6.00
CA ILE A 19 0.81 -3.57 -6.78
C ILE A 19 -0.11 -2.33 -6.87
N GLY A 20 -1.40 -2.54 -7.15
CA GLY A 20 -2.40 -1.47 -7.18
C GLY A 20 -2.52 -0.73 -5.85
N LEU A 21 -2.50 -1.48 -4.74
CA LEU A 21 -2.53 -0.94 -3.38
C LEU A 21 -1.28 -0.09 -3.06
N ASN A 22 -0.10 -0.55 -3.47
CA ASN A 22 1.15 0.21 -3.32
C ASN A 22 1.12 1.52 -4.13
N LEU A 23 0.61 1.49 -5.36
CA LEU A 23 0.45 2.69 -6.18
C LEU A 23 -0.55 3.69 -5.58
N PHE A 24 -1.63 3.17 -4.99
CA PHE A 24 -2.59 3.99 -4.26
C PHE A 24 -1.92 4.67 -3.06
N GLN A 25 -1.20 3.91 -2.23
CA GLN A 25 -0.47 4.41 -1.06
C GLN A 25 0.55 5.50 -1.43
N ALA A 26 1.38 5.27 -2.45
CA ALA A 26 2.35 6.26 -2.93
C ALA A 26 1.68 7.57 -3.37
N SER A 27 0.50 7.49 -3.97
CA SER A 27 -0.27 8.68 -4.35
C SER A 27 -0.76 9.47 -3.14
N VAL A 28 -1.20 8.78 -2.08
CA VAL A 28 -1.65 9.42 -0.82
C VAL A 28 -0.47 10.11 -0.14
N PHE A 29 0.72 9.51 -0.18
CA PHE A 29 1.93 10.13 0.36
C PHE A 29 2.26 11.44 -0.34
N LEU A 30 2.24 11.45 -1.67
CA LEU A 30 2.49 12.67 -2.45
C LEU A 30 1.44 13.76 -2.17
N LEU A 31 0.17 13.39 -2.02
CA LEU A 31 -0.91 14.33 -1.65
C LEU A 31 -0.63 15.00 -0.30
N TYR A 32 -0.28 14.21 0.72
CA TYR A 32 0.00 14.71 2.07
C TYR A 32 1.27 15.58 2.13
N ILE A 33 2.34 15.18 1.46
CA ILE A 33 3.58 15.97 1.39
C ILE A 33 3.30 17.32 0.73
N SER A 34 2.45 17.35 -0.30
CA SER A 34 2.08 18.59 -1.00
C SER A 34 1.41 19.60 -0.06
N PHE A 35 0.61 19.16 0.91
CA PHE A 35 0.02 20.05 1.94
C PHE A 35 1.01 20.55 2.98
N GLY A 36 2.13 19.84 3.19
CA GLY A 36 3.17 20.25 4.14
C GLY A 36 4.11 21.33 3.63
N LYS A 37 4.08 21.63 2.32
CA LYS A 37 4.98 22.59 1.69
C LYS A 37 4.56 24.03 2.00
N VAL A 38 5.45 24.76 2.66
CA VAL A 38 5.31 26.20 2.91
C VAL A 38 6.04 26.97 1.81
N VAL A 39 5.41 28.00 1.24
CA VAL A 39 6.03 28.85 0.21
C VAL A 39 7.28 29.53 0.80
N GLY A 40 8.44 29.29 0.19
CA GLY A 40 9.73 29.81 0.67
C GLY A 40 10.32 29.09 1.89
N GLY A 41 9.64 28.05 2.40
CA GLY A 41 10.12 27.25 3.54
C GLY A 41 11.11 26.17 3.12
N THR A 42 12.16 25.98 3.91
CA THR A 42 13.15 24.90 3.70
C THR A 42 12.69 23.60 4.37
N ALA A 43 13.48 22.52 4.23
CA ALA A 43 13.24 21.29 4.99
C ALA A 43 13.34 21.59 6.51
N PRO A 44 12.54 20.94 7.37
CA PRO A 44 12.51 21.21 8.82
C PRO A 44 13.76 20.68 9.53
N ILE A 45 14.91 21.22 9.19
CA ILE A 45 16.24 20.91 9.71
C ILE A 45 16.85 22.25 10.13
N ILE A 46 17.07 22.42 11.43
CA ILE A 46 17.55 23.70 11.97
C ILE A 46 18.96 23.98 11.45
N GLU A 47 19.10 25.06 10.69
CA GLU A 47 20.38 25.50 10.12
C GLU A 47 20.51 27.04 10.20
N LYS A 48 21.75 27.53 10.35
CA LYS A 48 22.03 28.97 10.46
C LYS A 48 21.72 29.67 9.14
N GLY A 49 20.90 30.73 9.18
CA GLY A 49 20.53 31.54 8.01
C GLY A 49 19.16 31.23 7.41
N PHE A 50 18.42 30.26 7.96
CA PHE A 50 17.05 29.95 7.54
C PHE A 50 16.04 30.23 8.67
N GLU A 51 15.02 31.03 8.37
CA GLU A 51 13.96 31.39 9.32
C GLU A 51 12.61 30.73 9.01
N VAL A 52 12.38 30.31 7.77
CA VAL A 52 11.12 29.71 7.33
C VAL A 52 11.34 28.23 7.02
N TYR A 53 10.57 27.38 7.69
CA TYR A 53 10.62 25.93 7.55
C TYR A 53 9.27 25.38 7.08
N SER A 54 9.29 24.29 6.32
CA SER A 54 8.10 23.52 6.00
C SER A 54 7.54 22.84 7.25
N ASN A 55 6.24 22.51 7.26
CA ASN A 55 5.61 21.88 8.41
C ASN A 55 6.23 20.47 8.64
N PRO A 56 6.77 20.17 9.83
CA PRO A 56 7.36 18.86 10.10
C PRO A 56 6.32 17.74 10.29
N LEU A 57 5.07 18.07 10.59
CA LEU A 57 4.03 17.08 10.89
C LEU A 57 3.76 16.13 9.71
N PRO A 58 3.56 16.60 8.46
CA PRO A 58 3.38 15.69 7.32
C PRO A 58 4.58 14.79 7.07
N HIS A 59 5.80 15.25 7.31
CA HIS A 59 7.01 14.42 7.12
C HIS A 59 7.02 13.22 8.08
N VAL A 60 6.71 13.45 9.37
CA VAL A 60 6.69 12.38 10.38
C VAL A 60 5.53 11.42 10.12
N LEU A 61 4.35 11.93 9.78
CA LEU A 61 3.18 11.08 9.48
C LEU A 61 3.43 10.17 8.29
N ILE A 62 4.08 10.68 7.23
CA ILE A 62 4.40 9.88 6.04
C ILE A 62 5.52 8.88 6.31
N LEU A 63 6.53 9.22 7.11
CA LEU A 63 7.56 8.26 7.50
C LEU A 63 6.94 7.04 8.20
N THR A 64 6.03 7.26 9.15
CA THR A 64 5.30 6.18 9.81
C THR A 64 4.43 5.39 8.83
N ALA A 65 3.71 6.08 7.94
CA ALA A 65 2.85 5.44 6.95
C ALA A 65 3.64 4.57 5.95
N ILE A 66 4.86 4.96 5.57
CA ILE A 66 5.75 4.17 4.72
C ILE A 66 6.10 2.85 5.40
N VAL A 67 6.51 2.89 6.68
CA VAL A 67 6.90 1.68 7.42
C VAL A 67 5.71 0.71 7.54
N VAL A 68 4.54 1.24 7.92
CA VAL A 68 3.31 0.43 7.99
C VAL A 68 2.97 -0.16 6.62
N GLY A 69 3.08 0.63 5.55
CA GLY A 69 2.79 0.18 4.19
C GLY A 69 3.71 -0.93 3.68
N VAL A 70 5.00 -0.87 4.02
CA VAL A 70 5.95 -1.96 3.69
C VAL A 70 5.61 -3.22 4.50
N ALA A 71 5.27 -3.08 5.78
CA ALA A 71 4.89 -4.21 6.64
C ALA A 71 3.61 -4.90 6.14
N THR A 72 2.57 -4.13 5.76
CA THR A 72 1.32 -4.70 5.22
C THR A 72 1.52 -5.32 3.85
N THR A 73 2.39 -4.73 2.99
CA THR A 73 2.74 -5.33 1.70
C THR A 73 3.48 -6.66 1.88
N ALA A 74 4.44 -6.73 2.81
CA ALA A 74 5.15 -7.97 3.12
C ALA A 74 4.19 -9.05 3.62
N LEU A 75 3.27 -8.71 4.52
CA LEU A 75 2.23 -9.61 5.00
C LEU A 75 1.31 -10.07 3.86
N GLY A 76 0.85 -9.14 3.00
CA GLY A 76 0.00 -9.43 1.86
C GLY A 76 0.68 -10.39 0.87
N LEU A 77 1.96 -10.20 0.58
CA LEU A 77 2.74 -11.11 -0.27
C LEU A 77 2.93 -12.48 0.40
N ALA A 78 3.19 -12.53 1.70
CA ALA A 78 3.28 -13.79 2.44
C ALA A 78 1.97 -14.57 2.40
N LEU A 79 0.83 -13.88 2.50
CA LEU A 79 -0.49 -14.49 2.32
C LEU A 79 -0.72 -14.97 0.89
N ALA A 80 -0.35 -14.19 -0.13
CA ALA A 80 -0.45 -14.62 -1.53
C ALA A 80 0.36 -15.89 -1.81
N VAL A 81 1.59 -15.98 -1.28
CA VAL A 81 2.41 -17.20 -1.37
C VAL A 81 1.76 -18.37 -0.63
N ARG A 82 1.19 -18.14 0.56
CA ARG A 82 0.48 -19.19 1.31
C ARG A 82 -0.73 -19.72 0.56
N ILE A 83 -1.53 -18.83 -0.05
CA ILE A 83 -2.70 -19.19 -0.87
C ILE A 83 -2.26 -20.01 -2.08
N PHE A 84 -1.21 -19.57 -2.78
CA PHE A 84 -0.66 -20.32 -3.90
C PHE A 84 -0.18 -21.72 -3.51
N ASN A 85 0.48 -21.87 -2.36
CA ASN A 85 0.91 -23.18 -1.88
C ASN A 85 -0.26 -24.09 -1.46
N ALA A 86 -1.40 -23.53 -1.06
CA ALA A 86 -2.58 -24.29 -0.64
C ALA A 86 -3.46 -24.71 -1.84
N TYR A 87 -3.70 -23.78 -2.77
CA TYR A 87 -4.69 -23.96 -3.85
C TYR A 87 -4.07 -24.01 -5.26
N GLY A 88 -2.77 -23.76 -5.41
CA GLY A 88 -2.07 -23.78 -6.70
C GLY A 88 -2.37 -22.59 -7.62
N THR A 89 -3.14 -21.59 -7.15
CA THR A 89 -3.53 -20.42 -7.94
C THR A 89 -3.33 -19.10 -7.18
N LEU A 90 -3.14 -18.02 -7.95
CA LEU A 90 -3.08 -16.64 -7.46
C LEU A 90 -4.27 -15.79 -7.93
N GLU A 91 -5.20 -16.40 -8.68
CA GLU A 91 -6.47 -15.78 -9.05
C GLU A 91 -7.48 -15.99 -7.92
N GLU A 92 -8.05 -14.89 -7.42
CA GLU A 92 -8.95 -14.90 -6.27
C GLU A 92 -10.19 -15.79 -6.49
N ASP A 93 -10.83 -15.69 -7.65
CA ASP A 93 -12.04 -16.45 -7.97
C ASP A 93 -11.77 -17.97 -7.95
N GLU A 94 -10.61 -18.39 -8.46
CA GLU A 94 -10.20 -19.80 -8.49
C GLU A 94 -9.85 -20.30 -7.08
N ALA A 95 -9.18 -19.49 -6.27
CA ALA A 95 -8.84 -19.84 -4.89
C ALA A 95 -10.09 -20.02 -4.01
N ILE A 96 -11.10 -19.14 -4.17
CA ILE A 96 -12.38 -19.23 -3.45
C ILE A 96 -13.15 -20.49 -3.88
N ALA A 97 -13.22 -20.76 -5.19
CA ALA A 97 -13.88 -21.97 -5.69
C ALA A 97 -13.20 -23.26 -5.19
N ALA A 98 -11.87 -23.26 -5.08
CA ALA A 98 -11.13 -24.40 -4.52
C ALA A 98 -11.47 -24.64 -3.04
N GLU A 99 -11.56 -23.57 -2.24
CA GLU A 99 -11.95 -23.64 -0.82
C GLU A 99 -13.36 -24.18 -0.63
N GLU A 100 -14.34 -23.73 -1.44
CA GLU A 100 -15.72 -24.24 -1.39
C GLU A 100 -15.79 -25.73 -1.72
N SER A 101 -14.99 -26.21 -2.68
CA SER A 101 -14.96 -27.61 -3.08
C SER A 101 -14.36 -28.55 -2.02
N ASP A 102 -13.34 -28.08 -1.29
CA ASP A 102 -12.68 -28.84 -0.23
C ASP A 102 -13.58 -28.91 1.03
N GLY A 103 -14.30 -27.82 1.33
CA GLY A 103 -15.30 -27.78 2.40
C GLY A 103 -16.52 -28.69 2.15
N ALA A 104 -16.96 -28.81 0.89
CA ALA A 104 -18.06 -29.70 0.51
C ALA A 104 -17.67 -31.20 0.49
N ALA A 105 -16.39 -31.53 0.31
CA ALA A 105 -15.89 -32.90 0.38
C ALA A 105 -15.70 -33.42 1.82
N ALA A 106 -15.63 -32.51 2.80
CA ALA A 106 -15.46 -32.81 4.23
C ALA A 106 -16.78 -32.89 5.02
N SER A 107 -17.93 -32.64 4.40
CA SER A 107 -19.29 -32.71 4.98
C SER A 107 -20.08 -33.92 4.46
#